data_AF-A0A7X6U5Q1-F1
#
_entry.id   AF-A0A7X6U5Q1-F1
#
_cell.length_a   1.000
_cell.length_b   1.000
_cell.length_c   1.000
_cell.angle_alpha   90.00
_cell.angle_beta   90.00
_cell.angle_gamma   90.00
#
_symmetry.space_group_name_H-M   'P 1'
#
loop_
_entity.id
_entity.type
_entity.pdbx_description
1 polymer ?
#
loop_
_entity_poly.entity_id
_entity_poly.type
_entity_poly.pdbx_seq_one_letter_code
_entity_poly.pdbx_strand_id
1 'polypeptide(L)'
;LPPSEKWVCSAGDAFSVLASDIGRIGFATCYDIVFPEHCRALALNGADIIVHQTMGWGLEEHEIGESLLRVRAADNQAFLLVAKNIQSVNAAYGKSCVIDNRGTVLAAAGGETETVVSAERTPDFDLVVPDGFNALFSGVDSVRARHLLERRPELYGVLACGQPPLTQNYPDIALKTSPEEVRAIQHKRDQYLDDIRHKRPVKIDYHW
;
A
#
# COMPACT_ATOMS: atom_id res chain seq x y z
N LEU A 1 1.89 4.95 9.91
CA LEU A 1 2.67 6.20 9.78
C LEU A 1 4.16 5.95 9.97
N PRO A 2 5.01 6.34 9.01
CA PRO A 2 6.45 6.29 9.19
C PRO A 2 6.90 7.29 10.29
N PRO A 3 8.02 7.03 11.00
CA PRO A 3 8.50 7.90 12.07
C PRO A 3 8.66 9.37 11.66
N SER A 4 9.09 9.61 10.42
CA SER A 4 9.32 10.94 9.84
C SER A 4 8.07 11.80 9.68
N GLU A 5 6.86 11.23 9.78
CA GLU A 5 5.59 11.95 9.60
C GLU A 5 4.84 12.18 10.92
N LYS A 6 5.21 11.47 11.99
CA LYS A 6 4.51 11.50 13.30
C LYS A 6 4.52 12.86 14.01
N TRP A 7 5.34 13.81 13.58
CA TRP A 7 5.37 15.17 14.13
C TRP A 7 4.29 16.09 13.51
N VAL A 8 3.73 15.72 12.36
CA VAL A 8 2.75 16.53 11.61
C VAL A 8 1.36 15.91 11.58
N CYS A 9 1.26 14.59 11.65
CA CYS A 9 -0.02 13.87 11.62
C CYS A 9 -0.06 12.70 12.61
N SER A 10 -1.29 12.33 13.01
CA SER A 10 -1.58 11.15 13.83
C SER A 10 -2.06 9.99 12.96
N ALA A 11 -1.83 8.76 13.41
CA ALA A 11 -2.29 7.58 12.68
C ALA A 11 -3.82 7.51 12.71
N GLY A 12 -4.42 6.96 11.65
CA GLY A 12 -5.82 6.61 11.65
C GLY A 12 -6.12 5.43 12.59
N ASP A 13 -7.41 5.21 12.86
CA ASP A 13 -7.91 4.22 13.81
C ASP A 13 -8.90 3.21 13.18
N ALA A 14 -9.19 3.32 11.88
CA ALA A 14 -10.14 2.47 11.18
C ALA A 14 -9.78 2.21 9.71
N PHE A 15 -10.22 1.06 9.20
CA PHE A 15 -10.15 0.70 7.79
C PHE A 15 -11.49 1.00 7.11
N SER A 16 -11.83 2.28 6.99
CA SER A 16 -13.13 2.73 6.48
C SER A 16 -13.31 2.45 5.00
N VAL A 17 -14.53 2.04 4.62
CA VAL A 17 -14.96 1.80 3.24
C VAL A 17 -16.23 2.60 2.97
N LEU A 18 -16.23 3.38 1.88
CA LEU A 18 -17.32 4.26 1.50
C LEU A 18 -18.05 3.71 0.28
N ALA A 19 -19.38 3.63 0.33
CA ALA A 19 -20.18 3.26 -0.84
C ALA A 19 -20.22 4.40 -1.87
N SER A 20 -20.17 4.07 -3.16
CA SER A 20 -20.31 5.01 -4.27
C SER A 20 -20.96 4.32 -5.47
N ASP A 21 -21.35 5.10 -6.48
CA ASP A 21 -21.96 4.59 -7.71
C ASP A 21 -21.02 3.69 -8.54
N ILE A 22 -19.71 3.75 -8.29
CA ILE A 22 -18.70 2.92 -8.96
C ILE A 22 -18.24 1.73 -8.10
N GLY A 23 -18.83 1.52 -6.92
CA GLY A 23 -18.45 0.47 -5.99
C GLY A 23 -18.01 1.01 -4.63
N ARG A 24 -17.61 0.10 -3.74
CA ARG A 24 -17.16 0.43 -2.38
C ARG A 24 -15.68 0.80 -2.38
N ILE A 25 -15.33 1.98 -1.89
CA ILE A 25 -13.99 2.56 -1.97
C ILE A 25 -13.31 2.55 -0.60
N GLY A 26 -12.15 1.92 -0.51
CA GLY A 26 -11.20 2.02 0.60
C GLY A 26 -9.99 2.88 0.24
N PHE A 27 -9.29 3.40 1.24
CA PHE A 27 -8.13 4.30 1.04
C PHE A 27 -6.86 3.74 1.71
N ALA A 28 -5.77 3.71 0.95
CA ALA A 28 -4.43 3.33 1.42
C ALA A 28 -3.46 4.49 1.15
N THR A 29 -3.05 5.19 2.20
CA THR A 29 -2.21 6.40 2.05
C THR A 29 -0.74 6.02 2.05
N CYS A 30 -0.04 6.29 0.94
CA CYS A 30 1.42 6.23 0.81
C CYS A 30 2.03 4.97 1.47
N TYR A 31 2.54 5.10 2.70
CA TYR A 31 3.20 4.03 3.44
C TYR A 31 2.30 2.82 3.73
N ASP A 32 0.97 2.97 3.73
CA ASP A 32 0.03 1.87 3.99
C ASP A 32 0.19 0.69 3.01
N ILE A 33 0.57 0.96 1.75
CA ILE A 33 0.62 -0.06 0.69
C ILE A 33 1.67 -1.14 0.94
N VAL A 34 2.73 -0.82 1.70
CA VAL A 34 3.81 -1.76 1.98
C VAL A 34 3.37 -2.86 2.94
N PHE A 35 2.30 -2.63 3.71
CA PHE A 35 1.69 -3.58 4.63
C PHE A 35 0.54 -4.33 3.93
N PRO A 36 0.71 -5.62 3.56
CA PRO A 36 -0.37 -6.40 2.96
C PRO A 36 -1.66 -6.40 3.79
N GLU A 37 -1.53 -6.32 5.11
CA GLU A 37 -2.62 -6.31 6.08
C GLU A 37 -3.57 -5.14 5.88
N HIS A 38 -3.06 -3.97 5.45
CA HIS A 38 -3.89 -2.78 5.25
C HIS A 38 -4.89 -2.97 4.11
N CYS A 39 -4.41 -3.37 2.94
CA CYS A 39 -5.28 -3.64 1.80
C CYS A 39 -6.19 -4.83 2.07
N ARG A 40 -5.70 -5.84 2.81
CA ARG A 40 -6.52 -6.97 3.26
C ARG A 40 -7.66 -6.52 4.17
N ALA A 41 -7.40 -5.65 5.13
CA ALA A 41 -8.43 -5.16 6.04
C ALA A 41 -9.51 -4.36 5.28
N LEU A 42 -9.12 -3.49 4.35
CA LEU A 42 -10.06 -2.80 3.47
C LEU A 42 -10.92 -3.77 2.64
N ALA A 43 -10.31 -4.78 2.04
CA ALA A 43 -11.02 -5.77 1.23
C ALA A 43 -11.98 -6.62 2.06
N LEU A 44 -11.59 -7.01 3.28
CA LEU A 44 -12.46 -7.71 4.24
C LEU A 44 -13.62 -6.83 4.73
N ASN A 45 -13.40 -5.51 4.83
CA ASN A 45 -14.47 -4.52 5.07
C ASN A 45 -15.30 -4.22 3.82
N GLY A 46 -15.05 -4.92 2.71
CA GLY A 46 -15.85 -4.84 1.49
C GLY A 46 -15.36 -3.84 0.46
N ALA A 47 -14.12 -3.36 0.51
CA ALA A 47 -13.60 -2.52 -0.58
C ALA A 47 -13.63 -3.29 -1.91
N ASP A 48 -14.30 -2.74 -2.92
CA ASP A 48 -14.24 -3.16 -4.33
C ASP A 48 -13.11 -2.44 -5.06
N ILE A 49 -12.80 -1.24 -4.57
CA ILE A 49 -11.83 -0.32 -5.09
C ILE A 49 -10.95 0.14 -3.91
N ILE A 50 -9.63 0.11 -4.10
CA ILE A 50 -8.66 0.72 -3.19
C ILE A 50 -8.01 1.89 -3.91
N VAL A 51 -8.09 3.07 -3.32
CA VAL A 51 -7.38 4.26 -3.79
C VAL A 51 -6.08 4.38 -3.04
N HIS A 52 -4.99 4.52 -3.78
CA HIS A 52 -3.65 4.67 -3.26
C HIS A 52 -3.02 5.99 -3.73
N GLN A 53 -3.17 7.02 -2.89
CA GLN A 53 -2.48 8.29 -3.04
C GLN A 53 -1.07 8.21 -2.43
N THR A 54 -0.04 8.60 -3.19
CA THR A 54 1.34 8.46 -2.74
C THR A 54 2.27 9.55 -3.24
N MET A 55 3.24 9.89 -2.38
CA MET A 55 4.42 10.71 -2.73
C MET A 55 5.73 9.89 -2.71
N GLY A 56 5.68 8.62 -2.30
CA GLY A 56 6.87 7.78 -2.15
C GLY A 56 6.70 6.42 -2.83
N TRP A 57 7.77 5.64 -2.79
CA TRP A 57 7.76 4.21 -3.06
C TRP A 57 8.44 3.50 -1.90
N GLY A 58 7.81 2.45 -1.40
CA GLY A 58 8.36 1.63 -0.33
C GLY A 58 9.52 0.79 -0.84
N LEU A 59 10.61 0.77 -0.06
CA LEU A 59 11.78 -0.10 -0.17
C LEU A 59 12.56 0.02 -1.50
N GLU A 60 13.57 0.90 -1.47
CA GLU A 60 14.67 1.07 -2.44
C GLU A 60 14.32 1.19 -3.93
N GLU A 61 15.12 1.99 -4.61
CA GLU A 61 14.74 2.76 -5.78
C GLU A 61 14.41 2.00 -7.08
N HIS A 62 14.38 0.67 -7.12
CA HIS A 62 14.38 0.00 -8.44
C HIS A 62 13.43 -1.21 -8.64
N GLU A 63 12.93 -1.89 -7.61
CA GLU A 63 12.30 -3.22 -7.85
C GLU A 63 10.95 -3.47 -7.15
N ILE A 64 10.60 -2.73 -6.09
CA ILE A 64 9.33 -2.91 -5.35
C ILE A 64 8.22 -1.99 -5.92
N GLY A 65 8.32 -1.67 -7.22
CA GLY A 65 7.39 -0.83 -7.96
C GLY A 65 6.07 -1.51 -8.33
N GLU A 66 5.63 -1.36 -9.58
CA GLU A 66 4.33 -1.82 -10.10
C GLU A 66 3.95 -3.27 -9.72
N SER A 67 4.93 -4.17 -9.55
CA SER A 67 4.73 -5.55 -9.09
C SER A 67 3.97 -5.63 -7.76
N LEU A 68 4.35 -4.83 -6.76
CA LEU A 68 3.69 -4.79 -5.47
C LEU A 68 2.24 -4.33 -5.61
N LEU A 69 1.99 -3.30 -6.42
CA LEU A 69 0.64 -2.77 -6.66
C LEU A 69 -0.26 -3.81 -7.34
N ARG A 70 0.27 -4.51 -8.33
CA ARG A 70 -0.45 -5.59 -9.03
C ARG A 70 -0.78 -6.73 -8.08
N VAL A 71 0.15 -7.10 -7.19
CA VAL A 71 -0.09 -8.09 -6.14
C VAL A 71 -1.19 -7.62 -5.19
N ARG A 72 -1.15 -6.36 -4.72
CA ARG A 72 -2.18 -5.80 -3.81
C ARG A 72 -3.58 -5.75 -4.42
N ALA A 73 -3.68 -5.56 -5.74
CA ALA A 73 -4.95 -5.63 -6.44
C ALA A 73 -5.45 -7.09 -6.54
N ALA A 74 -4.57 -8.01 -6.94
CA ALA A 74 -4.91 -9.40 -7.19
C ALA A 74 -5.21 -10.20 -5.91
N ASP A 75 -4.41 -10.05 -4.85
CA ASP A 75 -4.59 -10.80 -3.59
C ASP A 75 -5.87 -10.37 -2.86
N ASN A 76 -6.26 -9.10 -2.99
CA ASN A 76 -7.46 -8.53 -2.41
C ASN A 76 -8.68 -8.56 -3.33
N GLN A 77 -8.48 -8.93 -4.60
CA GLN A 77 -9.52 -8.96 -5.63
C GLN A 77 -10.30 -7.65 -5.69
N ALA A 78 -9.56 -6.56 -5.59
CA ALA A 78 -10.05 -5.19 -5.63
C ALA A 78 -9.30 -4.42 -6.71
N PHE A 79 -9.97 -3.47 -7.35
CA PHE A 79 -9.29 -2.53 -8.22
C PHE A 79 -8.33 -1.68 -7.38
N LEU A 80 -7.19 -1.29 -7.95
CA LEU A 80 -6.24 -0.39 -7.32
C LEU A 80 -6.02 0.82 -8.22
N LEU A 81 -6.41 2.01 -7.73
CA LEU A 81 -6.16 3.28 -8.39
C LEU A 81 -5.02 4.01 -7.70
N VAL A 82 -3.92 4.20 -8.42
CA VAL A 82 -2.72 4.82 -7.89
C VAL A 82 -2.60 6.23 -8.41
N ALA A 83 -2.58 7.19 -7.50
CA ALA A 83 -2.33 8.59 -7.77
C ALA A 83 -0.98 8.98 -7.17
N LYS A 84 0.04 9.08 -8.02
CA LYS A 84 1.40 9.44 -7.61
C LYS A 84 1.67 10.92 -7.84
N ASN A 85 2.23 11.58 -6.83
CA ASN A 85 2.76 12.94 -6.99
C ASN A 85 4.05 12.92 -7.83
N ILE A 86 4.07 13.70 -8.91
CA ILE A 86 5.21 13.82 -9.81
C ILE A 86 6.38 14.63 -9.23
N GLN A 87 6.12 15.51 -8.27
CA GLN A 87 7.14 16.33 -7.59
C GLN A 87 7.85 15.57 -6.45
N SER A 88 7.66 14.25 -6.35
CA SER A 88 8.39 13.41 -5.42
C SER A 88 9.89 13.49 -5.68
N VAL A 89 10.70 13.46 -4.61
CA VAL A 89 12.16 13.29 -4.72
C VAL A 89 12.55 12.03 -5.51
N ASN A 90 11.63 11.07 -5.60
CA ASN A 90 11.71 9.82 -6.34
C ASN A 90 10.78 9.84 -7.57
N ALA A 91 10.66 10.99 -8.24
CA ALA A 91 9.81 11.19 -9.42
C ALA A 91 10.06 10.14 -10.51
N ALA A 92 11.32 9.74 -10.69
CA ALA A 92 11.75 8.76 -11.69
C ALA A 92 11.17 7.34 -11.48
N TYR A 93 10.69 7.01 -10.28
CA TYR A 93 10.28 5.65 -9.95
C TYR A 93 8.78 5.54 -9.81
N GLY A 94 8.17 4.61 -10.56
CA GLY A 94 6.73 4.35 -10.54
C GLY A 94 5.84 5.52 -10.97
N LYS A 95 4.57 5.21 -11.25
CA LYS A 95 3.65 6.05 -12.02
C LYS A 95 2.23 5.90 -11.51
N SER A 96 1.41 6.93 -11.70
CA SER A 96 -0.04 6.80 -11.54
C SER A 96 -0.55 5.71 -12.49
N CYS A 97 -1.44 4.85 -12.02
CA CYS A 97 -1.97 3.74 -12.80
C CYS A 97 -3.34 3.27 -12.30
N VAL A 98 -4.06 2.56 -13.17
CA VAL A 98 -5.29 1.86 -12.85
C VAL A 98 -5.04 0.38 -13.05
N ILE A 99 -5.27 -0.41 -12.01
CA ILE A 99 -5.05 -1.86 -11.99
C ILE A 99 -6.38 -2.54 -11.68
N ASP A 100 -6.75 -3.55 -12.45
CA ASP A 100 -7.95 -4.34 -12.19
C ASP A 100 -7.77 -5.34 -11.04
N ASN A 101 -8.86 -5.96 -10.62
CA ASN A 101 -8.91 -6.97 -9.57
C ASN A 101 -8.18 -8.29 -9.91
N ARG A 102 -7.55 -8.40 -11.09
CA ARG A 102 -6.67 -9.51 -11.49
C ARG A 102 -5.20 -9.12 -11.44
N GLY A 103 -4.90 -7.88 -11.07
CA GLY A 103 -3.54 -7.34 -11.13
C GLY A 103 -3.10 -6.96 -12.54
N THR A 104 -4.02 -6.79 -13.50
CA THR A 104 -3.75 -6.28 -14.84
C THR A 104 -3.70 -4.76 -14.81
N VAL A 105 -2.63 -4.16 -15.32
CA VAL A 105 -2.55 -2.71 -15.50
C VAL A 105 -3.40 -2.31 -16.71
N LEU A 106 -4.49 -1.60 -16.47
CA LEU A 106 -5.39 -1.12 -17.51
C LEU A 106 -4.89 0.16 -18.17
N ALA A 107 -4.29 1.04 -17.37
CA ALA A 107 -3.72 2.30 -17.83
C ALA A 107 -2.63 2.77 -16.86
N ALA A 108 -1.61 3.47 -17.37
CA ALA A 108 -0.53 4.03 -16.55
C ALA A 108 0.08 5.28 -17.18
N ALA A 109 0.52 6.23 -16.35
CA ALA A 109 1.19 7.45 -16.81
C ALA A 109 2.62 7.19 -17.28
N GLY A 110 3.20 8.10 -18.06
CA GLY A 110 4.63 8.05 -18.38
C GLY A 110 5.54 8.32 -17.16
N GLY A 111 5.06 9.14 -16.20
CA GLY A 111 5.79 9.52 -14.99
C GLY A 111 6.61 10.82 -15.10
N GLU A 112 6.70 11.39 -16.30
CA GLU A 112 7.54 12.56 -16.62
C GLU A 112 6.78 13.88 -16.61
N THR A 113 5.45 13.85 -16.78
CA THR A 113 4.60 15.04 -16.85
C THR A 113 3.32 14.86 -16.04
N GLU A 114 2.70 15.98 -15.65
CA GLU A 114 1.35 15.97 -15.07
C GLU A 114 0.39 15.28 -16.05
N THR A 115 -0.26 14.22 -15.58
CA THR A 115 -1.03 13.31 -16.44
C THR A 115 -2.27 12.84 -15.71
N VAL A 116 -3.41 12.83 -16.42
CA VAL A 116 -4.62 12.12 -15.99
C VAL A 116 -4.58 10.72 -16.60
N VAL A 117 -4.71 9.70 -15.76
CA VAL A 117 -4.84 8.30 -16.18
C VAL A 117 -6.28 7.88 -15.97
N SER A 118 -6.88 7.28 -16.99
CA SER A 118 -8.25 6.78 -16.94
C SER A 118 -8.35 5.42 -17.62
N ALA A 119 -9.32 4.62 -17.19
CA ALA A 119 -9.67 3.35 -17.81
C ALA A 119 -11.18 3.16 -17.69
N GLU A 120 -11.79 2.52 -18.69
CA GLU A 120 -13.18 2.11 -18.67
C GLU A 120 -13.25 0.59 -18.49
N ARG A 121 -14.08 0.15 -17.54
CA ARG A 121 -14.26 -1.27 -17.25
C ARG A 121 -15.66 -1.52 -16.72
N THR A 122 -16.32 -2.55 -17.24
CA THR A 122 -17.52 -3.08 -16.60
C THR A 122 -17.15 -3.62 -15.21
N PRO A 123 -17.84 -3.19 -14.15
CA PRO A 123 -17.57 -3.69 -12.81
C PRO A 123 -17.83 -5.19 -12.73
N ASP A 124 -16.77 -5.98 -12.69
CA ASP A 124 -16.81 -7.40 -12.39
C ASP A 124 -16.01 -7.62 -11.09
N PHE A 125 -16.64 -7.25 -9.97
CA PHE A 125 -16.02 -7.38 -8.64
C PHE A 125 -16.01 -8.81 -8.13
N ASP A 126 -16.82 -9.69 -8.73
CA ASP A 126 -16.99 -11.08 -8.38
C ASP A 126 -16.55 -11.96 -9.56
N LEU A 127 -15.27 -11.88 -9.89
CA LEU A 127 -14.66 -12.66 -10.97
C LEU A 127 -15.14 -14.12 -10.91
N VAL A 128 -15.95 -14.50 -11.90
CA VAL A 128 -16.41 -15.87 -12.10
C VAL A 128 -15.42 -16.56 -13.04
N VAL A 129 -14.86 -17.69 -12.61
CA VAL A 129 -14.01 -18.53 -13.45
C VAL A 129 -14.78 -19.83 -13.73
N PRO A 130 -15.44 -19.97 -14.90
CA PRO A 130 -16.38 -21.04 -15.19
C PRO A 130 -15.79 -22.46 -15.20
N ASP A 131 -14.47 -22.60 -15.26
CA ASP A 131 -13.75 -23.88 -15.46
C ASP A 131 -12.86 -24.29 -14.27
N GLY A 132 -12.99 -23.60 -13.12
CA GLY A 132 -12.12 -23.84 -11.99
C GLY A 132 -12.40 -25.20 -11.35
N PHE A 133 -11.43 -26.11 -11.37
CA PHE A 133 -11.41 -27.34 -10.55
C PHE A 133 -11.86 -27.06 -9.10
N ASN A 134 -11.47 -25.91 -8.53
CA ASN A 134 -11.87 -25.50 -7.19
C ASN A 134 -13.36 -25.09 -7.08
N ALA A 135 -13.97 -24.52 -8.12
CA ALA A 135 -15.40 -24.18 -8.11
C ALA A 135 -16.25 -25.45 -8.03
N LEU A 136 -15.85 -26.51 -8.73
CA LEU A 136 -16.50 -27.83 -8.67
C LEU A 136 -16.57 -28.39 -7.23
N PHE A 137 -15.49 -28.28 -6.46
CA PHE A 137 -15.46 -28.80 -5.08
C PHE A 137 -16.03 -27.86 -4.03
N SER A 138 -15.88 -26.54 -4.21
CA SER A 138 -16.38 -25.54 -3.26
C SER A 138 -17.86 -25.20 -3.45
N GLY A 139 -18.40 -25.41 -4.67
CA GLY A 139 -19.73 -24.92 -5.05
C GLY A 139 -19.80 -23.39 -5.17
N VAL A 140 -18.64 -22.70 -5.27
CA VAL A 140 -18.54 -21.24 -5.31
C VAL A 140 -17.76 -20.81 -6.56
N ASP A 141 -18.48 -20.14 -7.47
CA ASP A 141 -17.95 -19.69 -8.76
C ASP A 141 -17.17 -18.36 -8.66
N SER A 142 -17.58 -17.47 -7.74
CA SER A 142 -16.85 -16.22 -7.46
C SER A 142 -15.52 -16.56 -6.79
N VAL A 143 -14.42 -16.24 -7.46
CA VAL A 143 -13.08 -16.38 -6.90
C VAL A 143 -12.97 -15.57 -5.62
N ARG A 144 -13.62 -14.39 -5.57
CA ARG A 144 -13.58 -13.49 -4.41
C ARG A 144 -14.27 -14.10 -3.21
N ALA A 145 -15.49 -14.61 -3.39
CA ALA A 145 -16.19 -15.31 -2.33
C ALA A 145 -15.41 -16.52 -1.85
N ARG A 146 -14.86 -17.32 -2.77
CA ARG A 146 -14.10 -18.52 -2.43
C ARG A 146 -12.86 -18.20 -1.60
N HIS A 147 -12.01 -17.28 -2.05
CA HIS A 147 -10.81 -16.90 -1.30
C HIS A 147 -11.13 -16.27 0.06
N LEU A 148 -12.29 -15.62 0.22
CA LEU A 148 -12.74 -15.12 1.53
C LEU A 148 -13.13 -16.27 2.47
N LEU A 149 -13.87 -17.25 1.97
CA LEU A 149 -14.37 -18.40 2.74
C LEU A 149 -13.27 -19.42 3.09
N GLU A 150 -12.25 -19.56 2.25
CA GLU A 150 -11.14 -20.50 2.44
C GLU A 150 -10.07 -20.02 3.44
N ARG A 151 -10.20 -18.79 3.96
CA ARG A 151 -9.27 -18.23 4.95
C ARG A 151 -9.28 -19.03 6.24
N ARG A 152 -8.15 -19.00 6.95
CA ARG A 152 -7.94 -19.65 8.25
C ARG A 152 -7.67 -18.60 9.34
N PRO A 153 -8.64 -17.72 9.67
CA PRO A 153 -8.43 -16.60 10.59
C PRO A 153 -7.94 -17.02 11.98
N GLU A 154 -8.29 -18.22 12.43
CA GLU A 154 -7.82 -18.79 13.69
C GLU A 154 -6.30 -18.99 13.74
N LEU A 155 -5.61 -19.01 12.59
CA LEU A 155 -4.14 -19.13 12.50
C LEU A 155 -3.45 -17.78 12.36
N TYR A 156 -4.18 -16.69 12.08
CA TYR A 156 -3.59 -15.40 11.72
C TYR A 156 -3.29 -14.48 12.91
N GLY A 157 -3.39 -14.99 14.14
CA GLY A 157 -3.11 -14.22 15.36
C GLY A 157 -1.71 -13.57 15.36
N VAL A 158 -0.74 -14.16 14.66
CA VAL A 158 0.61 -13.58 14.51
C VAL A 158 0.61 -12.23 13.80
N LEU A 159 -0.32 -11.97 12.88
CA LEU A 159 -0.41 -10.71 12.14
C LEU A 159 -0.86 -9.53 13.02
N ALA A 160 -1.59 -9.82 14.11
CA ALA A 160 -2.04 -8.83 15.08
C ALA A 160 -1.16 -8.77 16.33
N CYS A 161 -0.13 -9.61 16.41
CA CYS A 161 0.75 -9.67 17.56
C CYS A 161 1.68 -8.45 17.56
N GLY A 162 1.67 -7.64 18.63
CA GLY A 162 2.57 -6.48 18.73
C GLY A 162 4.05 -6.84 18.86
N GLN A 163 4.35 -8.07 19.26
CA GLN A 163 5.72 -8.62 19.37
C GLN A 163 5.73 -10.06 18.83
N PRO A 164 5.62 -10.24 17.50
CA PRO A 164 5.66 -11.58 16.91
C PRO A 164 7.02 -12.24 17.19
N PRO A 165 7.14 -13.58 17.14
CA PRO A 165 8.39 -14.28 17.49
C PRO A 165 9.64 -13.72 16.80
N LEU A 166 9.51 -13.21 15.57
CA LEU A 166 10.61 -12.61 14.81
C LEU A 166 11.24 -11.39 15.50
N THR A 167 10.53 -10.65 16.35
CA THR A 167 11.10 -9.50 17.08
C THR A 167 12.18 -9.90 18.07
N GLN A 168 12.25 -11.18 18.49
CA GLN A 168 13.31 -11.70 19.34
C GLN A 168 14.70 -11.64 18.67
N ASN A 169 14.76 -11.56 17.33
CA ASN A 169 16.00 -11.39 16.59
C ASN A 169 16.55 -9.95 16.68
N TYR A 170 15.77 -9.02 17.22
CA TYR A 170 16.08 -7.60 17.30
C TYR A 170 15.91 -7.06 18.73
N PRO A 171 16.58 -7.68 19.74
CA PRO A 171 16.32 -7.41 21.16
C PRO A 171 16.64 -5.96 21.57
N ASP A 172 17.58 -5.33 20.87
CA ASP A 172 18.08 -3.99 21.20
C ASP A 172 17.58 -2.91 20.22
N ILE A 173 16.61 -3.23 19.36
CA ILE A 173 16.08 -2.29 18.37
C ILE A 173 14.74 -1.73 18.84
N ALA A 174 14.72 -0.44 19.15
CA ALA A 174 13.50 0.31 19.41
C ALA A 174 13.28 1.38 18.33
N LEU A 175 12.06 1.45 17.80
CA LEU A 175 11.68 2.52 16.88
C LEU A 175 11.53 3.84 17.65
N LYS A 176 12.42 4.79 17.36
CA LYS A 176 12.36 6.16 17.89
C LYS A 176 11.26 6.93 17.19
N THR A 177 10.11 7.04 17.85
CA THR A 177 8.86 7.48 17.23
C THR A 177 8.04 8.42 18.08
N SER A 178 8.49 8.76 19.29
CA SER A 178 7.85 9.80 20.08
C SER A 178 8.00 11.16 19.40
N PRO A 179 7.04 12.10 19.59
CA PRO A 179 7.18 13.44 19.04
C PRO A 179 8.45 14.16 19.50
N GLU A 180 8.94 13.89 20.71
CA GLU A 180 10.19 14.47 21.24
C GLU A 180 11.42 13.94 20.51
N GLU A 181 11.51 12.62 20.33
CA GLU A 181 12.56 12.00 19.52
C GLU A 181 12.53 12.58 18.10
N VAL A 182 11.37 12.55 17.43
CA VAL A 182 11.28 13.03 16.05
C VAL A 182 11.69 14.51 15.94
N ARG A 183 11.36 15.36 16.93
CA ARG A 183 11.82 16.76 16.99
C ARG A 183 13.33 16.88 17.20
N ALA A 184 13.94 16.03 18.02
CA ALA A 184 15.38 16.09 18.33
C ALA A 184 16.27 15.95 17.09
N ILE A 185 15.79 15.28 16.04
CA ILE A 185 16.51 15.07 14.78
C ILE A 185 16.05 15.99 13.65
N GLN A 186 15.19 16.98 13.91
CA GLN A 186 14.59 17.82 12.88
C GLN A 186 15.65 18.64 12.12
N HIS A 187 16.70 19.11 12.80
CA HIS A 187 17.83 19.77 12.14
C HIS A 187 18.58 18.84 11.18
N LYS A 188 18.81 17.57 11.57
CA LYS A 188 19.43 16.55 10.71
C LYS A 188 18.59 16.30 9.44
N ARG A 189 17.25 16.30 9.57
CA ARG A 189 16.32 16.22 8.42
C ARG A 189 16.47 17.42 7.49
N ASP A 190 16.47 18.64 8.02
CA ASP A 190 16.54 19.84 7.19
C ASP A 190 17.87 19.90 6.43
N GLN A 191 18.96 19.50 7.06
CA GLN A 191 20.27 19.32 6.42
C GLN A 191 20.21 18.25 5.32
N TYR A 192 19.62 17.08 5.58
CA TYR A 192 19.42 16.02 4.60
C TYR A 192 18.64 16.50 3.37
N LEU A 193 17.54 17.25 3.57
CA LEU A 193 16.75 17.80 2.47
C LEU A 193 17.52 18.86 1.67
N ASP A 194 18.33 19.68 2.35
CA ASP A 194 19.21 20.65 1.69
C ASP A 194 20.30 19.95 0.87
N ASP A 195 20.89 18.87 1.40
CA ASP A 195 21.86 18.04 0.68
C ASP A 195 21.26 17.45 -0.59
N ILE A 196 20.07 16.85 -0.50
CA ILE A 196 19.35 16.31 -1.67
C ILE A 196 19.06 17.41 -2.70
N ARG A 197 18.53 18.56 -2.25
CA ARG A 197 18.19 19.68 -3.13
C ARG A 197 19.42 20.19 -3.90
N HIS A 198 20.59 20.17 -3.27
CA HIS A 198 21.85 20.61 -3.86
C HIS A 198 22.71 19.48 -4.43
N LYS A 199 22.15 18.25 -4.53
CA LYS A 199 22.85 17.04 -5.03
C LYS A 199 24.18 16.78 -4.30
N ARG A 200 24.27 17.13 -3.03
CA ARG A 200 25.43 16.86 -2.19
C ARG A 200 25.41 15.41 -1.73
N PRO A 201 26.57 14.76 -1.51
CA PRO A 201 26.61 13.42 -0.94
C PRO A 201 25.93 13.40 0.43
N VAL A 202 24.88 12.59 0.54
CA VAL A 202 24.16 12.41 1.81
C VAL A 202 24.89 11.37 2.65
N LYS A 203 25.32 11.74 3.86
CA LYS A 203 25.74 10.79 4.90
C LYS A 203 24.68 10.78 5.99
N ILE A 204 24.09 9.61 6.23
CA ILE A 204 23.14 9.42 7.33
C ILE A 204 23.92 8.94 8.55
N ASP A 205 23.98 9.77 9.58
CA ASP A 205 24.46 9.36 10.91
C ASP A 205 23.27 8.82 11.71
N TYR A 206 23.32 7.53 12.03
CA TYR A 206 22.27 6.83 12.79
C TYR A 206 22.40 7.04 14.30
N HIS A 207 23.46 7.70 14.76
CA HIS A 207 23.60 8.12 16.15
C HIS A 207 22.71 9.34 16.39
N TRP A 208 21.95 9.27 17.48
CA TRP A 208 21.01 10.31 17.86
C TRP A 208 21.72 11.41 18.63
#